data_AF-A0A7C6GS14-F1
#
_entry.id   AF-A0A7C6GS14-F1
#
_cell.length_a   1.000
_cell.length_b   1.000
_cell.length_c   1.000
_cell.angle_alpha   90.00
_cell.angle_beta   90.00
_cell.angle_gamma   90.00
#
_symmetry.space_group_name_H-M   'P 1'
#
loop_
_entity.id
_entity.type
_entity.pdbx_description
1 polymer ?
#
loop_
_entity_poly.entity_id
_entity_poly.type
_entity_poly.pdbx_seq_one_letter_code
_entity_poly.pdbx_strand_id
1 'polypeptide(L)'
;MEIASGVCGLNVNWKLLESDEDVILKIEGDGPMTDYGSKTEVPYAGFCKKVKKIIVKPGVTAVGDYAFSNFGALLSVDLPCSVVSLGNCAFSACTTLESVTLPEGLQIIGPKAFEKCASLEFISLPSTLVAVDFKAFKGSDNLTLVNYAGTPAQWERQVRVSRSSQGNKPLLEAEFTYRATTRRYDDITSKIRTLIEQGGDGRLYIIAPDLTVENVPGKSGDCMLLLFPDGQTMLIDSGAPASEERIMLFVKQLGLEHLDYFVLSHPHGDHIGNALKVVRHLYESMSGSVGTYCYTGFEYKTEEGRLAAYLSEHGTRLQRDMRAGQSFSAGGVRVEVFNPFDEDMHPDSLSDAPLNNSSLLMKFTYGKSTFLTGGDLYASREALLVHKFGSRLASDVAKTNHHGCYTSNSDLWLNTVRPKILLSNCDDILWTLFSEKLAAKNIEHYKVSERGLTVISMGREADYQVETEF
;
A
#
# COMPACT_ATOMS: atom_id res chain seq x y z
N MET A 1 -9.99 26.54 -16.37
CA MET A 1 -10.72 27.76 -15.95
C MET A 1 -12.02 27.34 -15.26
N GLU A 2 -12.43 27.99 -14.17
CA GLU A 2 -13.78 27.78 -13.62
C GLU A 2 -14.81 28.48 -14.53
N ILE A 3 -15.84 27.75 -14.97
CA ILE A 3 -16.82 28.25 -15.94
C ILE A 3 -18.24 28.36 -15.37
N ALA A 4 -18.55 27.63 -14.30
CA ALA A 4 -19.80 27.74 -13.56
C ALA A 4 -19.67 27.09 -12.18
N SER A 5 -20.48 27.52 -11.22
CA SER A 5 -20.51 26.94 -9.88
C SER A 5 -21.86 27.20 -9.20
N GLY A 6 -22.13 26.48 -8.12
CA GLY A 6 -23.36 26.63 -7.35
C GLY A 6 -23.46 25.65 -6.19
N VAL A 7 -24.67 25.49 -5.66
CA VAL A 7 -24.96 24.64 -4.50
C VAL A 7 -25.65 23.35 -4.95
N CYS A 8 -25.32 22.23 -4.32
CA CYS A 8 -25.93 20.91 -4.56
C CYS A 8 -26.10 20.08 -3.27
N GLY A 9 -26.25 20.76 -2.14
CA GLY A 9 -26.54 20.22 -0.81
C GLY A 9 -26.53 21.37 0.20
N LEU A 10 -26.94 21.14 1.45
CA LEU A 10 -26.99 22.22 2.45
C LEU A 10 -25.63 22.92 2.63
N ASN A 11 -24.55 22.13 2.67
CA ASN A 11 -23.17 22.59 2.77
C ASN A 11 -22.29 21.98 1.66
N VAL A 12 -22.88 21.60 0.53
CA VAL A 12 -22.18 20.96 -0.59
C VAL A 12 -22.32 21.80 -1.85
N ASN A 13 -21.20 22.14 -2.47
CA ASN A 13 -21.11 23.01 -3.64
C ASN A 13 -20.56 22.24 -4.85
N TRP A 14 -20.85 22.74 -6.03
CA TRP A 14 -20.33 22.23 -7.29
C TRP A 14 -19.59 23.32 -8.06
N LYS A 15 -18.58 22.91 -8.83
CA LYS A 15 -17.80 23.76 -9.74
C LYS A 15 -17.54 23.01 -11.04
N LEU A 16 -17.66 23.70 -12.16
CA LEU A 16 -17.25 23.21 -13.48
C LEU A 16 -15.92 23.85 -13.87
N LEU A 17 -14.95 22.99 -14.16
CA LEU A 17 -13.62 23.36 -14.59
C LEU A 17 -13.43 22.90 -16.02
N GLU A 18 -13.10 23.83 -16.92
CA GLU A 18 -12.83 23.56 -18.33
C GLU A 18 -11.34 23.72 -18.64
N SER A 19 -10.75 22.74 -19.31
CA SER A 19 -9.45 22.83 -20.01
C SER A 19 -9.69 22.67 -21.52
N ASP A 20 -8.64 22.80 -22.33
CA ASP A 20 -8.77 22.79 -23.81
C ASP A 20 -9.37 21.48 -24.37
N GLU A 21 -9.37 20.38 -23.61
CA GLU A 21 -9.95 19.10 -24.05
C GLU A 21 -10.99 18.49 -23.10
N ASP A 22 -11.08 18.91 -21.83
CA ASP A 22 -11.92 18.25 -20.82
C ASP A 22 -12.76 19.22 -19.96
N VAL A 23 -13.99 18.79 -19.63
CA VAL A 23 -14.82 19.44 -18.62
C VAL A 23 -14.94 18.54 -17.40
N ILE A 24 -14.53 19.06 -16.24
CA ILE A 24 -14.53 18.39 -14.95
C ILE A 24 -15.61 19.02 -14.06
N LEU A 25 -16.51 18.20 -13.53
CA LEU A 25 -17.45 18.60 -12.49
C LEU A 25 -16.86 18.22 -11.12
N LYS A 26 -16.55 19.21 -10.30
CA LYS A 26 -16.02 19.04 -8.95
C LYS A 26 -17.12 19.30 -7.93
N ILE A 27 -17.32 18.39 -6.98
CA ILE A 27 -18.25 18.50 -5.86
C ILE A 27 -17.43 18.57 -4.56
N GLU A 28 -17.68 19.57 -3.70
CA GLU A 28 -16.94 19.78 -2.46
C GLU A 28 -17.80 20.37 -1.35
N GLY A 29 -17.50 20.02 -0.10
CA GLY A 29 -18.25 20.45 1.08
C GLY A 29 -18.51 19.29 2.04
N ASP A 30 -19.37 19.52 3.03
CA ASP A 30 -19.61 18.58 4.13
C ASP A 30 -21.08 18.13 4.17
N GLY A 31 -21.30 16.81 4.19
CA GLY A 31 -22.63 16.20 4.26
C GLY A 31 -23.17 15.68 2.92
N PRO A 32 -24.46 15.31 2.85
CA PRO A 32 -25.03 14.67 1.68
C PRO A 32 -25.30 15.69 0.56
N MET A 33 -25.18 15.23 -0.69
CA MET A 33 -25.75 15.95 -1.83
C MET A 33 -27.28 15.94 -1.77
N THR A 34 -27.93 16.89 -2.43
CA THR A 34 -29.40 16.96 -2.54
C THR A 34 -29.95 15.74 -3.28
N ASP A 35 -31.03 15.16 -2.75
CA ASP A 35 -31.87 14.20 -3.47
C ASP A 35 -32.84 14.94 -4.38
N TYR A 36 -32.59 14.91 -5.69
CA TYR A 36 -33.43 15.59 -6.67
C TYR A 36 -34.66 14.73 -7.03
N GLY A 37 -35.80 15.36 -7.32
CA GLY A 37 -36.98 14.64 -7.81
C GLY A 37 -36.84 14.15 -9.25
N SER A 38 -35.96 14.80 -10.02
CA SER A 38 -35.70 14.48 -11.42
C SER A 38 -34.35 15.02 -11.90
N LYS A 39 -33.80 14.42 -12.96
CA LYS A 39 -32.56 14.89 -13.61
C LYS A 39 -32.60 16.33 -14.12
N THR A 40 -33.80 16.91 -14.31
CA THR A 40 -33.96 18.31 -14.76
C THR A 40 -33.82 19.33 -13.63
N GLU A 41 -33.92 18.90 -12.38
CA GLU A 41 -33.73 19.76 -11.19
C GLU A 41 -32.25 19.90 -10.80
N VAL A 42 -31.38 19.05 -11.36
CA VAL A 42 -29.95 19.07 -11.07
C VAL A 42 -29.33 20.35 -11.65
N PRO A 43 -28.66 21.19 -10.83
CA PRO A 43 -28.24 22.54 -11.22
C PRO A 43 -27.17 22.57 -12.33
N TYR A 44 -26.45 21.47 -12.51
CA TYR A 44 -25.41 21.30 -13.53
C TYR A 44 -25.83 20.33 -14.67
N ALA A 45 -27.12 19.95 -14.76
CA ALA A 45 -27.61 19.03 -15.79
C ALA A 45 -27.34 19.50 -17.23
N GLY A 46 -27.29 20.81 -17.46
CA GLY A 46 -27.00 21.41 -18.77
C GLY A 46 -25.64 21.00 -19.36
N PHE A 47 -24.72 20.51 -18.54
CA PHE A 47 -23.36 20.14 -18.93
C PHE A 47 -23.14 18.62 -19.08
N CYS A 48 -24.20 17.81 -18.92
CA CYS A 48 -24.12 16.33 -18.95
C CYS A 48 -23.53 15.73 -20.25
N LYS A 49 -23.56 16.49 -21.36
CA LYS A 49 -22.96 16.09 -22.65
C LYS A 49 -21.50 16.50 -22.83
N LYS A 50 -20.94 17.26 -21.87
CA LYS A 50 -19.57 17.79 -21.93
C LYS A 50 -18.71 17.26 -20.78
N VAL A 51 -19.29 17.04 -19.61
CA VAL A 51 -18.56 16.57 -18.43
C VAL A 51 -18.04 15.16 -18.67
N LYS A 52 -16.71 15.04 -18.74
CA LYS A 52 -16.00 13.76 -18.91
C LYS A 52 -15.52 13.16 -17.60
N LYS A 53 -15.33 14.00 -16.58
CA LYS A 53 -14.87 13.55 -15.26
C LYS A 53 -15.65 14.21 -14.14
N ILE A 54 -16.03 13.44 -13.14
CA ILE A 54 -16.62 13.93 -11.89
C ILE A 54 -15.64 13.67 -10.75
N ILE A 55 -15.41 14.66 -9.90
CA ILE A 55 -14.57 14.54 -8.71
C ILE A 55 -15.38 14.96 -7.48
N VAL A 56 -15.74 14.00 -6.64
CA VAL A 56 -16.34 14.28 -5.33
C VAL A 56 -15.23 14.35 -4.29
N LYS A 57 -15.18 15.41 -3.48
CA LYS A 57 -14.14 15.62 -2.47
C LYS A 57 -14.54 15.06 -1.10
N PRO A 58 -13.56 14.67 -0.25
CA PRO A 58 -13.84 14.24 1.12
C PRO A 58 -14.71 15.24 1.87
N GLY A 59 -15.57 14.74 2.74
CA GLY A 59 -16.59 15.52 3.46
C GLY A 59 -18.00 15.27 2.92
N VAL A 60 -18.13 15.00 1.62
CA VAL A 60 -19.41 14.59 1.01
C VAL A 60 -19.77 13.17 1.44
N THR A 61 -20.97 12.97 2.00
CA THR A 61 -21.37 11.70 2.63
C THR A 61 -22.34 10.84 1.81
N ALA A 62 -22.98 11.41 0.79
CA ALA A 62 -23.88 10.69 -0.11
C ALA A 62 -23.94 11.37 -1.48
N VAL A 63 -24.07 10.56 -2.53
CA VAL A 63 -24.47 11.04 -3.86
C VAL A 63 -25.99 10.98 -3.92
N GLY A 64 -26.63 12.13 -4.12
CA GLY A 64 -28.09 12.23 -4.05
C GLY A 64 -28.80 11.66 -5.27
N ASP A 65 -30.12 11.49 -5.13
CA ASP A 65 -31.02 11.05 -6.19
C ASP A 65 -30.82 11.86 -7.48
N TYR A 66 -30.67 11.18 -8.63
CA TYR A 66 -30.45 11.71 -9.97
C TYR A 66 -29.22 12.60 -10.16
N ALA A 67 -28.34 12.77 -9.15
CA ALA A 67 -27.26 13.76 -9.15
C ALA A 67 -26.41 13.74 -10.44
N PHE A 68 -26.07 12.56 -10.94
CA PHE A 68 -25.28 12.40 -12.17
C PHE A 68 -26.02 11.61 -13.25
N SER A 69 -27.36 11.62 -13.22
CA SER A 69 -28.16 10.93 -14.23
C SER A 69 -28.00 11.58 -15.61
N ASN A 70 -27.85 10.75 -16.64
CA ASN A 70 -27.82 11.11 -18.06
C ASN A 70 -26.54 11.86 -18.47
N PHE A 71 -25.45 11.66 -17.74
CA PHE A 71 -24.11 12.13 -18.08
C PHE A 71 -23.47 11.23 -19.15
N GLY A 72 -24.01 11.30 -20.36
CA GLY A 72 -23.63 10.43 -21.48
C GLY A 72 -22.24 10.67 -22.08
N ALA A 73 -21.46 11.63 -21.56
CA ALA A 73 -20.06 11.85 -21.92
C ALA A 73 -19.09 11.51 -20.78
N LEU A 74 -19.60 11.02 -19.64
CA LEU A 74 -18.80 10.71 -18.46
C LEU A 74 -17.91 9.48 -18.71
N LEU A 75 -16.61 9.66 -18.52
CA LEU A 75 -15.58 8.62 -18.66
C LEU A 75 -15.11 8.12 -17.28
N SER A 76 -15.03 8.99 -16.29
CA SER A 76 -14.57 8.62 -14.94
C SER A 76 -15.26 9.41 -13.83
N VAL A 77 -15.38 8.76 -12.67
CA VAL A 77 -15.87 9.36 -11.43
C VAL A 77 -14.96 9.00 -10.28
N ASP A 78 -14.50 10.01 -9.54
CA ASP A 78 -13.71 9.82 -8.32
C ASP A 78 -14.63 10.07 -7.11
N LEU A 79 -14.88 9.02 -6.31
CA LEU A 79 -15.68 9.08 -5.08
C LEU A 79 -14.78 8.88 -3.85
N PRO A 80 -14.90 9.71 -2.79
CA PRO A 80 -14.10 9.57 -1.58
C PRO A 80 -14.73 8.58 -0.60
N CYS A 81 -13.93 8.00 0.30
CA CYS A 81 -14.38 7.07 1.35
C CYS A 81 -15.40 7.65 2.34
N SER A 82 -15.63 8.97 2.33
CA SER A 82 -16.71 9.59 3.10
C SER A 82 -18.10 9.27 2.53
N VAL A 83 -18.23 8.86 1.26
CA VAL A 83 -19.51 8.55 0.63
C VAL A 83 -20.03 7.19 1.10
N VAL A 84 -21.14 7.20 1.82
CA VAL A 84 -21.77 6.00 2.42
C VAL A 84 -22.87 5.42 1.54
N SER A 85 -23.46 6.21 0.63
CA SER A 85 -24.58 5.77 -0.21
C SER A 85 -24.68 6.49 -1.55
N LEU A 86 -25.25 5.78 -2.53
CA LEU A 86 -25.72 6.33 -3.81
C LEU A 86 -27.25 6.32 -3.86
N GLY A 87 -27.83 7.46 -4.19
CA GLY A 87 -29.27 7.65 -4.33
C GLY A 87 -29.87 6.98 -5.57
N ASN A 88 -31.19 7.12 -5.69
CA ASN A 88 -31.99 6.67 -6.81
C ASN A 88 -31.47 7.26 -8.12
N CYS A 89 -31.26 6.43 -9.13
CA CYS A 89 -30.81 6.88 -10.46
C CYS A 89 -29.52 7.70 -10.46
N ALA A 90 -28.68 7.65 -9.41
CA ALA A 90 -27.52 8.52 -9.22
C ALA A 90 -26.60 8.64 -10.45
N PHE A 91 -26.33 7.53 -11.14
CA PHE A 91 -25.54 7.44 -12.38
C PHE A 91 -26.35 6.84 -13.55
N SER A 92 -27.69 6.89 -13.49
CA SER A 92 -28.51 6.26 -14.54
C SER A 92 -28.26 6.91 -15.89
N ALA A 93 -28.06 6.11 -16.94
CA ALA A 93 -27.79 6.51 -18.32
C ALA A 93 -26.46 7.26 -18.53
N CYS A 94 -25.44 6.95 -17.72
CA CYS A 94 -24.05 7.28 -18.02
C CYS A 94 -23.49 6.31 -19.06
N THR A 95 -23.85 6.51 -20.32
CA THR A 95 -23.67 5.52 -21.39
C THR A 95 -22.22 5.27 -21.81
N THR A 96 -21.29 6.16 -21.48
CA THR A 96 -19.85 6.07 -21.83
C THR A 96 -18.96 5.64 -20.66
N LEU A 97 -19.55 5.45 -19.47
CA LEU A 97 -18.79 5.13 -18.27
C LEU A 97 -18.40 3.65 -18.31
N GLU A 98 -17.12 3.38 -18.59
CA GLU A 98 -16.59 2.02 -18.78
C GLU A 98 -16.28 1.31 -17.46
N SER A 99 -15.83 2.06 -16.47
CA SER A 99 -15.43 1.54 -15.16
C SER A 99 -15.82 2.46 -14.02
N VAL A 100 -16.15 1.90 -12.86
CA VAL A 100 -16.40 2.66 -11.63
C VAL A 100 -15.75 1.98 -10.44
N THR A 101 -15.03 2.75 -9.61
CA THR A 101 -14.56 2.30 -8.31
C THR A 101 -15.43 2.91 -7.21
N LEU A 102 -16.18 2.07 -6.50
CA LEU A 102 -16.95 2.50 -5.33
C LEU A 102 -16.05 2.45 -4.09
N PRO A 103 -16.03 3.52 -3.27
CA PRO A 103 -15.04 3.66 -2.22
C PRO A 103 -15.38 2.81 -1.00
N GLU A 104 -14.36 2.39 -0.24
CA GLU A 104 -14.55 1.77 1.07
C GLU A 104 -15.31 2.70 2.01
N GLY A 105 -16.26 2.15 2.76
CA GLY A 105 -17.24 2.90 3.55
C GLY A 105 -18.62 3.00 2.88
N LEU A 106 -18.73 2.79 1.56
CA LEU A 106 -20.02 2.77 0.87
C LEU A 106 -20.81 1.50 1.22
N GLN A 107 -22.06 1.69 1.63
CA GLN A 107 -22.94 0.63 2.14
C GLN A 107 -24.12 0.33 1.22
N ILE A 108 -24.60 1.32 0.46
CA ILE A 108 -25.87 1.23 -0.29
C ILE A 108 -25.71 1.74 -1.72
N ILE A 109 -26.08 0.89 -2.68
CA ILE A 109 -26.35 1.27 -4.08
C ILE A 109 -27.87 1.34 -4.26
N GLY A 110 -28.39 2.55 -4.43
CA GLY A 110 -29.82 2.82 -4.52
C GLY A 110 -30.50 2.29 -5.79
N PRO A 111 -31.84 2.32 -5.82
CA PRO A 111 -32.63 1.90 -6.97
C PRO A 111 -32.18 2.55 -8.27
N LYS A 112 -31.94 1.72 -9.30
CA LYS A 112 -31.52 2.17 -10.64
C LYS A 112 -30.25 3.04 -10.69
N ALA A 113 -29.41 3.00 -9.64
CA ALA A 113 -28.23 3.87 -9.56
C ALA A 113 -27.33 3.80 -10.80
N PHE A 114 -27.15 2.63 -11.41
CA PHE A 114 -26.43 2.41 -12.66
C PHE A 114 -27.34 1.87 -13.78
N GLU A 115 -28.64 2.22 -13.81
CA GLU A 115 -29.54 1.79 -14.88
C GLU A 115 -29.10 2.39 -16.23
N LYS A 116 -28.92 1.56 -17.26
CA LYS A 116 -28.52 1.92 -18.63
C LYS A 116 -27.11 2.51 -18.76
N CYS A 117 -26.16 2.08 -17.94
CA CYS A 117 -24.74 2.36 -18.16
C CYS A 117 -24.21 1.34 -19.20
N ALA A 118 -24.54 1.56 -20.46
CA ALA A 118 -24.35 0.56 -21.52
C ALA A 118 -22.88 0.19 -21.79
N SER A 119 -21.93 1.10 -21.54
CA SER A 119 -20.50 0.82 -21.66
C SER A 119 -19.85 0.28 -20.38
N LEU A 120 -20.58 0.16 -19.26
CA LEU A 120 -19.97 -0.25 -17.99
C LEU A 120 -19.54 -1.72 -18.09
N GLU A 121 -18.25 -1.95 -18.18
CA GLU A 121 -17.62 -3.27 -18.30
C GLU A 121 -17.12 -3.80 -16.95
N PHE A 122 -16.67 -2.87 -16.09
CA PHE A 122 -16.04 -3.18 -14.81
C PHE A 122 -16.62 -2.34 -13.67
N ILE A 123 -16.81 -2.95 -12.50
CA ILE A 123 -17.09 -2.22 -11.26
C ILE A 123 -16.31 -2.79 -10.08
N SER A 124 -15.68 -1.91 -9.30
CA SER A 124 -15.14 -2.25 -7.99
C SER A 124 -16.14 -1.89 -6.90
N LEU A 125 -16.48 -2.86 -6.05
CA LEU A 125 -17.43 -2.78 -4.95
C LEU A 125 -16.68 -2.89 -3.62
N PRO A 126 -17.00 -2.09 -2.59
CA PRO A 126 -16.27 -2.11 -1.33
C PRO A 126 -16.69 -3.28 -0.45
N SER A 127 -15.81 -3.67 0.48
CA SER A 127 -16.09 -4.70 1.49
C SER A 127 -17.26 -4.32 2.41
N THR A 128 -17.48 -3.02 2.60
CA THR A 128 -18.55 -2.45 3.44
C THR A 128 -19.94 -2.48 2.80
N LEU A 129 -20.07 -2.91 1.54
CA LEU A 129 -21.36 -2.93 0.85
C LEU A 129 -22.35 -3.84 1.58
N VAL A 130 -23.57 -3.35 1.81
CA VAL A 130 -24.64 -4.10 2.49
C VAL A 130 -25.84 -4.31 1.57
N ALA A 131 -26.13 -3.38 0.66
CA ALA A 131 -27.33 -3.46 -0.19
C ALA A 131 -27.12 -2.95 -1.61
N VAL A 132 -27.64 -3.72 -2.57
CA VAL A 132 -27.84 -3.32 -3.97
C VAL A 132 -29.33 -3.39 -4.28
N ASP A 133 -29.95 -2.24 -4.47
CA ASP A 133 -31.41 -2.16 -4.54
C ASP A 133 -31.96 -2.46 -5.95
N PHE A 134 -33.28 -2.34 -6.09
CA PHE A 134 -34.03 -2.70 -7.28
C PHE A 134 -33.50 -2.05 -8.57
N LYS A 135 -33.20 -2.90 -9.56
CA LYS A 135 -32.78 -2.48 -10.92
C LYS A 135 -31.53 -1.60 -10.96
N ALA A 136 -30.70 -1.61 -9.92
CA ALA A 136 -29.47 -0.83 -9.86
C ALA A 136 -28.61 -0.99 -11.12
N PHE A 137 -28.54 -2.17 -11.72
CA PHE A 137 -27.73 -2.45 -12.91
C PHE A 137 -28.53 -2.77 -14.17
N LYS A 138 -29.80 -2.35 -14.27
CA LYS A 138 -30.64 -2.74 -15.40
C LYS A 138 -30.15 -2.11 -16.70
N GLY A 139 -29.89 -2.92 -17.74
CA GLY A 139 -29.46 -2.42 -19.05
C GLY A 139 -28.00 -1.98 -19.09
N SER A 140 -27.20 -2.40 -18.12
CA SER A 140 -25.74 -2.29 -18.10
C SER A 140 -25.14 -3.63 -18.52
N ASP A 141 -25.57 -4.11 -19.69
CA ASP A 141 -25.42 -5.51 -20.11
C ASP A 141 -23.97 -5.89 -20.48
N ASN A 142 -23.07 -4.89 -20.60
CA ASN A 142 -21.63 -5.11 -20.81
C ASN A 142 -20.87 -5.34 -19.50
N LEU A 143 -21.52 -5.24 -18.33
CA LEU A 143 -20.87 -5.49 -17.05
C LEU A 143 -20.51 -6.97 -16.97
N THR A 144 -19.23 -7.26 -17.15
CA THR A 144 -18.69 -8.62 -17.20
C THR A 144 -17.77 -8.93 -16.03
N LEU A 145 -17.20 -7.92 -15.39
CA LEU A 145 -16.26 -8.08 -14.28
C LEU A 145 -16.66 -7.22 -13.07
N VAL A 146 -16.72 -7.86 -11.91
CA VAL A 146 -16.95 -7.22 -10.60
C VAL A 146 -15.79 -7.54 -9.69
N ASN A 147 -15.10 -6.53 -9.18
CA ASN A 147 -14.14 -6.69 -8.09
C ASN A 147 -14.80 -6.34 -6.76
N TYR A 148 -15.11 -7.31 -5.91
CA TYR A 148 -15.65 -7.07 -4.58
C TYR A 148 -14.55 -7.08 -3.53
N ALA A 149 -14.34 -5.98 -2.82
CA ALA A 149 -13.25 -5.84 -1.86
C ALA A 149 -13.43 -6.67 -0.56
N GLY A 150 -14.53 -7.41 -0.40
CA GLY A 150 -14.70 -8.41 0.64
C GLY A 150 -14.37 -9.84 0.18
N THR A 151 -14.71 -10.82 0.99
CA THR A 151 -14.59 -12.26 0.69
C THR A 151 -15.87 -12.82 0.06
N PRO A 152 -15.82 -13.99 -0.61
CA PRO A 152 -17.04 -14.68 -1.08
C PRO A 152 -18.07 -14.91 0.03
N ALA A 153 -17.60 -15.31 1.23
CA ALA A 153 -18.47 -15.53 2.37
C ALA A 153 -19.16 -14.24 2.85
N GLN A 154 -18.48 -13.10 2.81
CA GLN A 154 -19.09 -11.80 3.11
C GLN A 154 -20.13 -11.43 2.06
N TRP A 155 -19.81 -11.59 0.77
CA TRP A 155 -20.76 -11.33 -0.30
C TRP A 155 -22.06 -12.13 -0.13
N GLU A 156 -21.96 -13.43 0.10
CA GLU A 156 -23.11 -14.32 0.26
C GLU A 156 -23.94 -14.03 1.52
N ARG A 157 -23.30 -13.65 2.62
CA ARG A 157 -23.95 -13.52 3.94
C ARG A 157 -24.44 -12.11 4.25
N GLN A 158 -23.76 -11.09 3.73
CA GLN A 158 -23.93 -9.70 4.15
C GLN A 158 -24.52 -8.81 3.06
N VAL A 159 -24.23 -9.09 1.78
CA VAL A 159 -24.69 -8.25 0.67
C VAL A 159 -26.08 -8.68 0.20
N ARG A 160 -27.06 -7.80 0.36
CA ARG A 160 -28.44 -8.01 -0.10
C ARG A 160 -28.62 -7.40 -1.48
N VAL A 161 -28.68 -8.25 -2.50
CA VAL A 161 -29.01 -7.82 -3.87
C VAL A 161 -30.50 -8.06 -4.14
N SER A 162 -31.23 -7.00 -4.51
CA SER A 162 -32.64 -7.10 -4.90
C SER A 162 -32.79 -7.96 -6.16
N ARG A 163 -33.58 -9.04 -6.08
CA ARG A 163 -33.77 -10.03 -7.15
C ARG A 163 -35.07 -9.83 -7.95
N SER A 164 -35.84 -8.77 -7.67
CA SER A 164 -37.11 -8.56 -8.36
C SER A 164 -36.90 -8.10 -9.82
N SER A 165 -37.56 -8.76 -10.77
CA SER A 165 -37.66 -8.38 -12.20
C SER A 165 -36.36 -8.29 -13.02
N GLN A 166 -35.41 -9.22 -12.83
CA GLN A 166 -34.14 -9.34 -13.59
C GLN A 166 -33.29 -8.05 -13.63
N GLY A 167 -33.58 -7.09 -12.74
CA GLY A 167 -33.01 -5.74 -12.80
C GLY A 167 -31.51 -5.68 -12.51
N ASN A 168 -31.00 -6.60 -11.72
CA ASN A 168 -29.59 -6.70 -11.35
C ASN A 168 -28.90 -7.90 -12.02
N LYS A 169 -29.49 -8.43 -13.11
CA LYS A 169 -28.93 -9.56 -13.85
C LYS A 169 -27.48 -9.31 -14.28
N PRO A 170 -27.10 -8.13 -14.84
CA PRO A 170 -25.71 -7.89 -15.21
C PRO A 170 -24.73 -8.00 -14.03
N LEU A 171 -25.09 -7.43 -12.87
CA LEU A 171 -24.27 -7.59 -11.67
C LEU A 171 -24.17 -9.06 -11.23
N LEU A 172 -25.29 -9.79 -11.21
CA LEU A 172 -25.34 -11.16 -10.67
C LEU A 172 -24.73 -12.21 -11.60
N GLU A 173 -24.58 -11.92 -12.88
CA GLU A 173 -24.01 -12.82 -13.89
C GLU A 173 -22.58 -12.47 -14.29
N ALA A 174 -22.07 -11.31 -13.87
CA ALA A 174 -20.67 -10.93 -14.04
C ALA A 174 -19.73 -11.89 -13.31
N GLU A 175 -18.50 -12.00 -13.81
CA GLU A 175 -17.41 -12.66 -13.11
C GLU A 175 -17.04 -11.85 -11.86
N PHE A 176 -17.08 -12.48 -10.69
CA PHE A 176 -16.62 -11.87 -9.45
C PHE A 176 -15.15 -12.21 -9.20
N THR A 177 -14.33 -11.18 -9.10
CA THR A 177 -13.09 -11.20 -8.35
C THR A 177 -13.34 -10.63 -6.96
N TYR A 178 -12.55 -11.07 -6.00
CA TYR A 178 -12.64 -10.65 -4.59
C TYR A 178 -11.32 -9.98 -4.21
N ARG A 179 -11.28 -9.10 -3.18
CA ARG A 179 -10.02 -8.48 -2.70
C ARG A 179 -9.00 -9.59 -2.58
N ALA A 180 -7.85 -9.38 -3.20
CA ALA A 180 -6.71 -10.25 -3.09
C ALA A 180 -6.31 -10.41 -1.62
N THR A 181 -6.88 -11.39 -0.93
CA THR A 181 -6.06 -12.58 -0.77
C THR A 181 -6.35 -13.39 -2.03
N THR A 182 -5.54 -13.23 -3.09
CA THR A 182 -5.75 -14.21 -4.16
C THR A 182 -5.45 -15.56 -3.53
N ARG A 183 -6.01 -16.64 -4.07
CA ARG A 183 -5.59 -17.98 -3.68
C ARG A 183 -4.06 -18.07 -3.56
N ARG A 184 -3.32 -17.31 -4.39
CA ARG A 184 -1.87 -17.18 -4.35
C ARG A 184 -1.31 -16.37 -3.17
N TYR A 185 -1.95 -15.30 -2.66
CA TYR A 185 -1.51 -14.63 -1.41
C TYR A 185 -1.61 -15.57 -0.24
N ASP A 186 -2.77 -16.21 -0.11
CA ASP A 186 -3.01 -17.17 0.94
C ASP A 186 -2.09 -18.39 0.77
N ASP A 187 -1.84 -18.86 -0.45
CA ASP A 187 -0.88 -19.94 -0.71
C ASP A 187 0.56 -19.53 -0.35
N ILE A 188 1.01 -18.33 -0.72
CA ILE A 188 2.36 -17.82 -0.42
C ILE A 188 2.50 -17.59 1.09
N THR A 189 1.55 -16.92 1.74
CA THR A 189 1.60 -16.69 3.18
C THR A 189 1.42 -17.97 3.99
N SER A 190 0.61 -18.94 3.52
CA SER A 190 0.51 -20.27 4.14
C SER A 190 1.80 -21.06 3.98
N LYS A 191 2.47 -20.96 2.83
CA LYS A 191 3.80 -21.55 2.60
C LYS A 191 4.84 -20.93 3.51
N ILE A 192 4.87 -19.60 3.65
CA ILE A 192 5.78 -18.90 4.58
C ILE A 192 5.47 -19.30 6.03
N ARG A 193 4.20 -19.32 6.44
CA ARG A 193 3.79 -19.79 7.76
C ARG A 193 4.29 -21.21 8.03
N THR A 194 4.10 -22.11 7.07
CA THR A 194 4.60 -23.49 7.15
C THR A 194 6.12 -23.53 7.32
N LEU A 195 6.87 -22.69 6.59
CA LEU A 195 8.32 -22.59 6.74
C LEU A 195 8.72 -22.07 8.14
N ILE A 196 8.00 -21.08 8.68
CA ILE A 196 8.21 -20.59 10.05
C ILE A 196 7.96 -21.73 11.06
N GLU A 197 6.82 -22.40 10.97
CA GLU A 197 6.42 -23.51 11.86
C GLU A 197 7.41 -24.70 11.82
N GLN A 198 8.05 -24.93 10.67
CA GLN A 198 9.02 -26.01 10.47
C GLN A 198 10.46 -25.65 10.89
N GLY A 199 10.73 -24.39 11.24
CA GLY A 199 12.08 -23.92 11.57
C GLY A 199 12.96 -23.67 10.34
N GLY A 200 12.35 -23.18 9.24
CA GLY A 200 13.03 -22.89 7.98
C GLY A 200 13.30 -24.13 7.12
N ASP A 201 13.82 -23.91 5.91
CA ASP A 201 14.17 -24.97 4.95
C ASP A 201 15.63 -24.89 4.48
N GLY A 202 16.46 -24.11 5.17
CA GLY A 202 17.85 -23.85 4.78
C GLY A 202 18.03 -22.73 3.75
N ARG A 203 16.96 -22.04 3.32
CA ARG A 203 17.05 -20.83 2.47
C ARG A 203 16.87 -19.56 3.30
N LEU A 204 17.42 -18.45 2.82
CA LEU A 204 17.12 -17.11 3.33
C LEU A 204 16.00 -16.51 2.48
N TYR A 205 14.94 -16.03 3.12
CA TYR A 205 13.82 -15.36 2.45
C TYR A 205 13.79 -13.88 2.80
N ILE A 206 13.52 -13.04 1.81
CA ILE A 206 13.16 -11.63 1.94
C ILE A 206 11.70 -11.52 1.51
N ILE A 207 10.83 -11.13 2.43
CA ILE A 207 9.38 -11.08 2.23
C ILE A 207 8.93 -9.64 2.43
N ALA A 208 8.42 -9.02 1.38
CA ALA A 208 8.02 -7.61 1.39
C ALA A 208 6.53 -7.48 1.02
N PRO A 209 5.67 -7.11 1.98
CA PRO A 209 4.24 -6.91 1.75
C PRO A 209 3.94 -5.54 1.13
N ASP A 210 2.90 -5.47 0.31
CA ASP A 210 2.36 -4.21 -0.19
C ASP A 210 1.60 -3.48 0.92
N LEU A 211 2.25 -2.44 1.42
CA LEU A 211 1.66 -1.54 2.41
C LEU A 211 0.94 -0.35 1.78
N THR A 212 0.85 -0.24 0.46
CA THR A 212 0.28 0.92 -0.27
C THR A 212 -1.12 1.31 0.22
N VAL A 213 -1.31 2.55 0.65
CA VAL A 213 -2.64 3.07 1.00
C VAL A 213 -3.04 4.15 0.01
N GLU A 214 -4.19 3.96 -0.63
CA GLU A 214 -4.73 4.95 -1.58
C GLU A 214 -4.89 6.32 -0.91
N ASN A 215 -4.51 7.38 -1.64
CA ASN A 215 -4.59 8.78 -1.20
C ASN A 215 -3.65 9.17 -0.04
N VAL A 216 -2.69 8.31 0.34
CA VAL A 216 -1.58 8.69 1.23
C VAL A 216 -0.38 9.05 0.35
N PRO A 217 0.03 10.34 0.25
CA PRO A 217 1.10 10.73 -0.64
C PRO A 217 2.44 10.09 -0.24
N GLY A 218 2.93 9.18 -1.08
CA GLY A 218 4.35 8.92 -1.31
C GLY A 218 5.09 7.97 -0.36
N LYS A 219 4.51 7.46 0.73
CA LYS A 219 5.24 6.58 1.67
C LYS A 219 4.30 5.69 2.52
N SER A 220 3.63 4.71 1.93
CA SER A 220 2.80 3.80 2.73
C SER A 220 3.65 2.88 3.64
N GLY A 221 4.94 2.77 3.30
CA GLY A 221 6.05 2.64 4.23
C GLY A 221 6.86 1.36 4.10
N ASP A 222 8.11 1.41 4.55
CA ASP A 222 9.02 0.27 4.48
C ASP A 222 8.61 -0.81 5.48
N CYS A 223 8.57 -2.05 5.00
CA CYS A 223 8.47 -3.24 5.83
C CYS A 223 9.05 -4.42 5.07
N MET A 224 9.89 -5.21 5.73
CA MET A 224 10.33 -6.51 5.21
C MET A 224 10.48 -7.51 6.36
N LEU A 225 9.98 -8.72 6.17
CA LEU A 225 10.31 -9.86 7.02
C LEU A 225 11.42 -10.67 6.36
N LEU A 226 12.48 -10.94 7.12
CA LEU A 226 13.46 -11.96 6.78
C LEU A 226 13.14 -13.23 7.55
N LEU A 227 13.08 -14.36 6.84
CA LEU A 227 13.06 -15.70 7.43
C LEU A 227 14.40 -16.36 7.12
N PHE A 228 15.17 -16.64 8.17
CA PHE A 228 16.50 -17.19 8.07
C PHE A 228 16.48 -18.71 7.83
N PRO A 229 17.59 -19.28 7.32
CA PRO A 229 17.74 -20.70 7.06
C PRO A 229 17.33 -21.67 8.17
N ASP A 230 17.48 -21.27 9.45
CA ASP A 230 17.15 -22.09 10.63
C ASP A 230 15.81 -21.70 11.29
N GLY A 231 14.99 -20.92 10.60
CA GLY A 231 13.67 -20.52 11.07
C GLY A 231 13.65 -19.23 11.87
N GLN A 232 14.80 -18.65 12.21
CA GLN A 232 14.82 -17.36 12.88
C GLN A 232 14.14 -16.28 12.02
N THR A 233 13.52 -15.28 12.65
CA THR A 233 12.79 -14.21 11.96
C THR A 233 13.31 -12.83 12.32
N MET A 234 13.38 -11.95 11.32
CA MET A 234 13.74 -10.54 11.51
C MET A 234 12.75 -9.65 10.77
N LEU A 235 11.99 -8.84 11.50
CA LEU A 235 11.22 -7.77 10.89
C LEU A 235 12.10 -6.51 10.78
N ILE A 236 12.07 -5.86 9.62
CA ILE A 236 12.76 -4.59 9.37
C ILE A 236 11.69 -3.56 9.01
N ASP A 237 11.57 -2.53 9.84
CA ASP A 237 10.54 -1.48 9.75
C ASP A 237 9.09 -2.03 9.83
N SER A 238 8.09 -1.15 9.75
CA SER A 238 6.69 -1.45 10.06
C SER A 238 5.66 -0.59 9.31
N GLY A 239 6.08 0.14 8.29
CA GLY A 239 5.20 1.00 7.50
C GLY A 239 4.66 2.24 8.23
N ALA A 240 3.85 3.02 7.52
CA ALA A 240 3.17 4.21 8.03
C ALA A 240 1.94 3.88 8.89
N PRO A 241 1.50 4.76 9.80
CA PRO A 241 0.28 4.53 10.58
C PRO A 241 -0.96 4.24 9.73
N ALA A 242 -1.03 4.80 8.51
CA ALA A 242 -2.12 4.56 7.57
C ALA A 242 -2.16 3.11 7.06
N SER A 243 -1.03 2.40 7.00
CA SER A 243 -0.94 1.02 6.53
C SER A 243 -1.14 -0.03 7.63
N GLU A 244 -1.65 0.39 8.81
CA GLU A 244 -1.93 -0.49 9.95
C GLU A 244 -2.68 -1.76 9.56
N GLU A 245 -3.80 -1.63 8.84
CA GLU A 245 -4.63 -2.79 8.47
C GLU A 245 -3.81 -3.82 7.67
N ARG A 246 -2.97 -3.35 6.75
CA ARG A 246 -2.16 -4.19 5.84
C ARG A 246 -1.05 -4.91 6.58
N ILE A 247 -0.28 -4.20 7.41
CA ILE A 247 0.79 -4.83 8.19
C ILE A 247 0.22 -5.79 9.25
N MET A 248 -0.87 -5.43 9.91
CA MET A 248 -1.50 -6.30 10.90
C MET A 248 -2.10 -7.55 10.25
N LEU A 249 -2.66 -7.43 9.04
CA LEU A 249 -3.11 -8.57 8.25
C LEU A 249 -1.93 -9.48 7.88
N PHE A 250 -0.84 -8.91 7.37
CA PHE A 250 0.38 -9.64 7.02
C PHE A 250 0.96 -10.42 8.20
N VAL A 251 1.15 -9.77 9.37
CA VAL A 251 1.67 -10.42 10.58
C VAL A 251 0.76 -11.57 11.04
N LYS A 252 -0.57 -11.35 11.05
CA LYS A 252 -1.55 -12.38 11.44
C LYS A 252 -1.61 -13.55 10.45
N GLN A 253 -1.54 -13.29 9.15
CA GLN A 253 -1.55 -14.34 8.13
C GLN A 253 -0.27 -15.16 8.13
N LEU A 254 0.85 -14.60 8.55
CA LEU A 254 2.06 -15.38 8.75
C LEU A 254 2.06 -16.18 10.06
N GLY A 255 1.07 -15.99 10.93
CA GLY A 255 1.05 -16.63 12.25
C GLY A 255 2.26 -16.23 13.09
N LEU A 256 2.79 -15.02 12.89
CA LEU A 256 3.94 -14.54 13.64
C LEU A 256 3.53 -14.28 15.09
N GLU A 257 4.02 -15.11 15.99
CA GLU A 257 3.89 -14.93 17.45
C GLU A 257 5.20 -14.45 18.07
N HIS A 258 6.31 -14.58 17.33
CA HIS A 258 7.65 -14.29 17.81
C HIS A 258 8.51 -13.63 16.72
N LEU A 259 9.43 -12.77 17.14
CA LEU A 259 10.54 -12.25 16.34
C LEU A 259 11.86 -12.47 17.06
N ASP A 260 12.87 -13.05 16.40
CA ASP A 260 14.23 -13.08 16.96
C ASP A 260 14.86 -11.69 16.93
N TYR A 261 14.60 -10.96 15.84
CA TYR A 261 15.07 -9.60 15.66
C TYR A 261 13.93 -8.69 15.21
N PHE A 262 13.87 -7.50 15.78
CA PHE A 262 13.14 -6.38 15.21
C PHE A 262 14.14 -5.26 14.94
N VAL A 263 14.21 -4.81 13.70
CA VAL A 263 15.13 -3.75 13.28
C VAL A 263 14.32 -2.53 12.87
N LEU A 264 14.67 -1.38 13.42
CA LEU A 264 14.24 -0.09 12.90
C LEU A 264 15.39 0.55 12.14
N SER A 265 15.17 0.87 10.87
CA SER A 265 16.19 1.52 10.04
C SER A 265 16.44 2.96 10.51
N HIS A 266 15.36 3.74 10.70
CA HIS A 266 15.37 5.11 11.22
C HIS A 266 13.94 5.52 11.66
N PRO A 267 13.74 6.66 12.36
CA PRO A 267 12.50 6.91 13.10
C PRO A 267 11.39 7.62 12.30
N HIS A 268 11.46 7.69 10.97
CA HIS A 268 10.38 8.29 10.19
C HIS A 268 9.07 7.50 10.32
N GLY A 269 7.95 8.22 10.24
CA GLY A 269 6.61 7.67 10.49
C GLY A 269 6.26 6.49 9.58
N ASP A 270 6.76 6.48 8.36
CA ASP A 270 6.56 5.41 7.38
C ASP A 270 7.49 4.19 7.58
N HIS A 271 8.31 4.20 8.62
CA HIS A 271 9.15 3.08 9.05
C HIS A 271 8.71 2.58 10.42
N ILE A 272 8.55 3.47 11.39
CA ILE A 272 8.21 3.11 12.78
C ILE A 272 6.70 3.05 13.05
N GLY A 273 5.86 3.53 12.13
CA GLY A 273 4.48 3.92 12.38
C GLY A 273 3.58 2.88 13.03
N ASN A 274 3.81 1.58 12.78
CA ASN A 274 3.04 0.49 13.38
C ASN A 274 3.83 -0.40 14.32
N ALA A 275 5.10 -0.08 14.59
CA ALA A 275 6.01 -0.93 15.34
C ALA A 275 5.45 -1.34 16.71
N LEU A 276 4.89 -0.40 17.46
CA LEU A 276 4.28 -0.69 18.77
C LEU A 276 3.05 -1.60 18.67
N LYS A 277 2.26 -1.48 17.59
CA LYS A 277 1.06 -2.32 17.37
C LYS A 277 1.46 -3.74 17.01
N VAL A 278 2.46 -3.90 16.14
CA VAL A 278 3.03 -5.21 15.81
C VAL A 278 3.55 -5.88 17.07
N VAL A 279 4.38 -5.19 17.86
CA VAL A 279 4.96 -5.77 19.07
C VAL A 279 3.90 -6.12 20.11
N ARG A 280 2.88 -5.28 20.32
CA ARG A 280 1.76 -5.60 21.20
C ARG A 280 1.04 -6.86 20.75
N HIS A 281 0.77 -6.99 19.46
CA HIS A 281 0.14 -8.19 18.90
C HIS A 281 0.96 -9.46 19.15
N LEU A 282 2.29 -9.40 19.00
CA LEU A 282 3.16 -10.53 19.33
C LEU A 282 2.97 -10.95 20.79
N TYR A 283 3.01 -9.99 21.73
CA TYR A 283 2.85 -10.24 23.16
C TYR A 283 1.43 -10.58 23.63
N GLU A 284 0.40 -10.41 22.78
CA GLU A 284 -0.95 -10.92 23.08
C GLU A 284 -1.01 -12.45 23.06
N SER A 285 -0.09 -13.11 22.34
CA SER A 285 0.04 -14.57 22.35
C SER A 285 0.67 -15.06 23.67
N MET A 286 0.24 -16.23 24.16
CA MET A 286 0.71 -16.76 25.46
C MET A 286 2.23 -16.97 25.55
N SER A 287 2.91 -17.12 24.41
CA SER A 287 4.34 -17.36 24.27
C SER A 287 5.07 -16.27 23.47
N GLY A 288 4.43 -15.12 23.28
CA GLY A 288 4.92 -14.07 22.41
C GLY A 288 6.24 -13.46 22.88
N SER A 289 7.15 -13.19 21.94
CA SER A 289 8.44 -12.58 22.27
C SER A 289 9.07 -11.79 21.14
N VAL A 290 9.85 -10.77 21.51
CA VAL A 290 10.84 -10.12 20.65
C VAL A 290 12.21 -10.33 21.28
N GLY A 291 13.13 -10.98 20.57
CA GLY A 291 14.44 -11.33 21.10
C GLY A 291 15.36 -10.12 21.23
N THR A 292 15.72 -9.52 20.09
CA THR A 292 16.59 -8.34 20.02
C THR A 292 15.96 -7.22 19.20
N TYR A 293 15.91 -6.01 19.75
CA TYR A 293 15.53 -4.81 19.04
C TYR A 293 16.77 -4.00 18.65
N CYS A 294 17.07 -3.96 17.35
CA CYS A 294 18.18 -3.21 16.78
C CYS A 294 17.67 -1.88 16.24
N TYR A 295 18.20 -0.78 16.73
CA TYR A 295 17.78 0.55 16.29
C TYR A 295 18.89 1.56 16.47
N THR A 296 18.75 2.69 15.79
CA THR A 296 19.69 3.80 15.91
C THR A 296 19.60 4.45 17.29
N GLY A 297 20.74 4.84 17.87
CA GLY A 297 20.83 5.35 19.24
C GLY A 297 20.13 6.68 19.53
N PHE A 298 19.30 7.23 18.65
CA PHE A 298 18.60 8.49 18.91
C PHE A 298 17.64 8.36 20.10
N GLU A 299 17.52 9.44 20.89
CA GLU A 299 16.39 9.61 21.80
C GLU A 299 15.29 10.40 21.08
N TYR A 300 14.50 9.74 20.22
CA TYR A 300 13.27 10.36 19.73
C TYR A 300 12.20 10.27 20.83
N LYS A 301 11.81 11.42 21.41
CA LYS A 301 10.96 11.51 22.62
C LYS A 301 9.48 11.18 22.44
N THR A 302 9.04 10.62 21.32
CA THR A 302 7.64 10.21 21.15
C THR A 302 7.49 8.70 20.88
N GLU A 303 7.65 8.21 19.66
CA GLU A 303 7.26 6.82 19.33
C GLU A 303 8.38 5.79 19.52
N GLU A 304 9.61 6.07 19.09
CA GLU A 304 10.74 5.14 19.24
C GLU A 304 11.10 4.90 20.72
N GLY A 305 11.11 5.97 21.53
CA GLY A 305 11.31 5.86 22.97
C GLY A 305 10.22 5.02 23.65
N ARG A 306 8.94 5.18 23.26
CA ARG A 306 7.83 4.36 23.76
C ARG A 306 8.00 2.89 23.37
N LEU A 307 8.38 2.62 22.13
CA LEU A 307 8.64 1.27 21.65
C LEU A 307 9.80 0.61 22.41
N ALA A 308 10.93 1.29 22.53
CA ALA A 308 12.10 0.77 23.24
C ALA A 308 11.80 0.51 24.73
N ALA A 309 11.08 1.43 25.39
CA ALA A 309 10.64 1.23 26.77
C ALA A 309 9.73 0.00 26.90
N TYR A 310 8.72 -0.10 26.04
CA TYR A 310 7.79 -1.22 26.03
C TYR A 310 8.51 -2.56 25.80
N LEU A 311 9.41 -2.63 24.81
CA LEU A 311 10.22 -3.81 24.53
C LEU A 311 11.13 -4.20 25.70
N SER A 312 11.77 -3.22 26.34
CA SER A 312 12.62 -3.43 27.52
C SER A 312 11.83 -3.97 28.71
N GLU A 313 10.63 -3.42 28.97
CA GLU A 313 9.71 -3.90 30.00
C GLU A 313 9.29 -5.36 29.77
N HIS A 314 9.27 -5.82 28.52
CA HIS A 314 8.95 -7.20 28.13
C HIS A 314 10.20 -8.08 27.91
N GLY A 315 11.37 -7.65 28.42
CA GLY A 315 12.60 -8.45 28.42
C GLY A 315 13.35 -8.52 27.08
N THR A 316 12.98 -7.70 26.10
CA THR A 316 13.68 -7.62 24.81
C THR A 316 15.08 -7.05 25.01
N ARG A 317 16.09 -7.65 24.36
CA ARG A 317 17.44 -7.07 24.32
C ARG A 317 17.47 -5.85 23.41
N LEU A 318 17.74 -4.67 23.95
CA LEU A 318 17.99 -3.47 23.17
C LEU A 318 19.43 -3.47 22.64
N GLN A 319 19.62 -3.34 21.32
CA GLN A 319 20.92 -3.28 20.66
C GLN A 319 21.09 -1.94 19.94
N ARG A 320 21.63 -0.95 20.66
CA ARG A 320 21.86 0.42 20.15
C ARG A 320 23.29 0.67 19.71
N ASP A 321 24.26 0.02 20.35
CA ASP A 321 25.69 0.34 20.19
C ASP A 321 26.33 -0.44 19.03
N MET A 322 25.68 -0.42 17.86
CA MET A 322 26.25 -1.03 16.66
C MET A 322 27.39 -0.17 16.12
N ARG A 323 28.47 -0.79 15.63
CA ARG A 323 29.64 -0.10 15.07
C ARG A 323 29.87 -0.43 13.61
N ALA A 324 30.45 0.52 12.86
CA ALA A 324 30.60 0.35 11.43
C ALA A 324 31.63 -0.76 11.15
N GLY A 325 31.26 -1.75 10.35
CA GLY A 325 32.00 -2.99 10.15
C GLY A 325 31.78 -4.07 11.21
N GLN A 326 30.94 -3.82 12.23
CA GLN A 326 30.53 -4.86 13.16
C GLN A 326 29.71 -5.90 12.42
N SER A 327 29.93 -7.18 12.74
CA SER A 327 29.11 -8.26 12.24
C SER A 327 28.63 -9.21 13.33
N PHE A 328 27.45 -9.77 13.14
CA PHE A 328 26.88 -10.83 13.96
C PHE A 328 26.29 -11.93 13.05
N SER A 329 25.84 -13.04 13.64
CA SER A 329 25.17 -14.11 12.92
C SER A 329 23.71 -14.17 13.35
N ALA A 330 22.80 -14.23 12.38
CA ALA A 330 21.37 -14.49 12.57
C ALA A 330 21.00 -15.66 11.66
N GLY A 331 20.50 -16.75 12.24
CA GLY A 331 20.15 -17.97 11.52
C GLY A 331 21.17 -18.52 10.52
N GLY A 332 22.45 -18.51 10.88
CA GLY A 332 23.55 -18.95 10.01
C GLY A 332 23.92 -17.98 8.88
N VAL A 333 23.33 -16.79 8.85
CA VAL A 333 23.64 -15.70 7.93
C VAL A 333 24.47 -14.64 8.64
N ARG A 334 25.57 -14.23 8.03
CA ARG A 334 26.40 -13.14 8.56
C ARG A 334 25.75 -11.80 8.23
N VAL A 335 25.46 -11.01 9.26
CA VAL A 335 24.93 -9.64 9.13
C VAL A 335 26.06 -8.66 9.46
N GLU A 336 26.37 -7.75 8.55
CA GLU A 336 27.40 -6.72 8.72
C GLU A 336 26.77 -5.32 8.62
N VAL A 337 27.11 -4.45 9.58
CA VAL A 337 26.56 -3.10 9.68
C VAL A 337 27.52 -2.09 9.06
N PHE A 338 27.05 -1.26 8.14
CA PHE A 338 27.88 -0.29 7.41
C PHE A 338 27.62 1.16 7.81
N ASN A 339 26.36 1.48 8.10
CA ASN A 339 25.94 2.79 8.57
C ASN A 339 25.26 2.67 9.94
N PRO A 340 25.96 2.18 10.98
CA PRO A 340 25.50 2.47 12.32
C PRO A 340 25.71 3.95 12.56
N PHE A 341 24.75 4.56 13.22
CA PHE A 341 24.70 5.98 13.51
C PHE A 341 26.03 6.59 14.06
N ASP A 342 26.19 7.91 13.88
CA ASP A 342 27.35 8.71 14.30
C ASP A 342 26.95 9.57 15.51
N GLU A 343 27.67 9.48 16.64
CA GLU A 343 27.26 9.99 17.97
C GLU A 343 26.98 11.51 18.02
N ASP A 344 27.40 12.29 17.02
CA ASP A 344 27.37 13.76 17.01
C ASP A 344 26.05 14.40 16.48
N MET A 345 25.02 13.62 16.13
CA MET A 345 23.76 14.17 15.59
C MET A 345 22.67 14.32 16.67
N HIS A 346 22.43 15.56 17.14
CA HIS A 346 21.31 15.91 18.01
C HIS A 346 20.03 16.25 17.18
N PRO A 347 18.92 15.51 17.33
CA PRO A 347 17.78 15.54 16.40
C PRO A 347 16.80 16.71 16.57
N ASP A 348 16.83 17.45 17.68
CA ASP A 348 15.86 18.55 17.96
C ASP A 348 15.97 19.75 16.97
N SER A 349 16.80 19.63 15.93
CA SER A 349 17.03 20.66 14.90
C SER A 349 17.28 20.11 13.48
N LEU A 350 17.09 18.81 13.24
CA LEU A 350 17.45 18.20 11.96
C LEU A 350 16.28 18.19 10.96
N SER A 351 16.57 18.58 9.72
CA SER A 351 15.66 18.43 8.57
C SER A 351 15.54 16.95 8.14
N ASP A 352 14.66 16.64 7.18
CA ASP A 352 14.41 15.26 6.70
C ASP A 352 15.69 14.52 6.24
N ALA A 353 16.62 15.23 5.58
CA ALA A 353 17.80 14.60 4.99
C ALA A 353 18.78 13.98 6.01
N PRO A 354 19.14 14.66 7.13
CA PRO A 354 19.90 14.03 8.21
C PRO A 354 19.23 12.78 8.82
N LEU A 355 17.91 12.79 9.02
CA LEU A 355 17.18 11.64 9.58
C LEU A 355 17.22 10.45 8.61
N ASN A 356 16.93 10.68 7.34
CA ASN A 356 17.06 9.69 6.28
C ASN A 356 18.48 9.10 6.19
N ASN A 357 19.51 9.95 6.31
CA ASN A 357 20.92 9.54 6.28
C ASN A 357 21.41 8.80 7.53
N SER A 358 20.60 8.77 8.57
CA SER A 358 20.86 7.96 9.76
C SER A 358 20.46 6.49 9.60
N SER A 359 19.79 6.15 8.49
CA SER A 359 19.28 4.81 8.23
C SER A 359 20.34 3.71 8.40
N LEU A 360 20.00 2.71 9.20
CA LEU A 360 20.85 1.57 9.48
C LEU A 360 21.06 0.72 8.22
N LEU A 361 22.27 0.79 7.65
CA LEU A 361 22.65 -0.01 6.48
C LEU A 361 23.24 -1.36 6.93
N MET A 362 22.61 -2.44 6.51
CA MET A 362 23.02 -3.81 6.81
C MET A 362 23.19 -4.63 5.53
N LYS A 363 24.24 -5.46 5.53
CA LYS A 363 24.47 -6.49 4.52
C LYS A 363 24.37 -7.87 5.13
N PHE A 364 23.60 -8.74 4.48
CA PHE A 364 23.41 -10.13 4.82
C PHE A 364 24.23 -10.98 3.84
N THR A 365 25.06 -11.88 4.34
CA THR A 365 25.89 -12.78 3.53
C THR A 365 25.59 -14.22 3.90
N TYR A 366 25.03 -14.97 2.94
CA TYR A 366 24.69 -16.38 3.08
C TYR A 366 25.41 -17.20 2.01
N GLY A 367 26.55 -17.76 2.35
CA GLY A 367 27.45 -18.38 1.37
C GLY A 367 27.93 -17.35 0.36
N LYS A 368 27.58 -17.56 -0.92
CA LYS A 368 27.84 -16.65 -2.04
C LYS A 368 26.73 -15.62 -2.26
N SER A 369 25.55 -15.81 -1.66
CA SER A 369 24.41 -14.91 -1.80
C SER A 369 24.52 -13.73 -0.86
N THR A 370 24.18 -12.54 -1.35
CA THR A 370 24.24 -11.30 -0.57
C THR A 370 23.01 -10.42 -0.74
N PHE A 371 22.55 -9.84 0.36
CA PHE A 371 21.43 -8.89 0.40
C PHE A 371 21.82 -7.61 1.14
N LEU A 372 21.43 -6.44 0.63
CA LEU A 372 21.70 -5.13 1.22
C LEU A 372 20.40 -4.33 1.43
N THR A 373 20.22 -3.74 2.62
CA THR A 373 19.12 -2.82 2.90
C THR A 373 19.54 -1.71 3.85
N GLY A 374 19.00 -0.50 3.68
CA GLY A 374 19.39 0.68 4.45
C GLY A 374 18.37 1.80 4.52
N GLY A 375 17.07 1.51 4.60
CA GLY A 375 16.02 2.54 4.77
C GLY A 375 16.04 3.62 3.68
N ASP A 376 16.20 4.88 4.11
CA ASP A 376 16.00 6.08 3.29
C ASP A 376 17.29 6.86 2.96
N LEU A 377 18.46 6.22 2.87
CA LEU A 377 19.73 6.92 2.58
C LEU A 377 19.65 7.83 1.33
N TYR A 378 20.09 9.08 1.44
CA TYR A 378 20.19 10.01 0.31
C TYR A 378 21.48 9.79 -0.46
N ALA A 379 21.50 10.22 -1.73
CA ALA A 379 22.66 10.15 -2.60
C ALA A 379 23.96 10.75 -1.98
N SER A 380 23.82 11.77 -1.13
CA SER A 380 24.96 12.34 -0.40
C SER A 380 25.60 11.36 0.58
N ARG A 381 24.80 10.60 1.34
CA ARG A 381 25.29 9.58 2.27
C ARG A 381 25.73 8.32 1.54
N GLU A 382 25.05 7.95 0.47
CA GLU A 382 25.49 6.89 -0.45
C GLU A 382 26.94 7.11 -0.90
N ALA A 383 27.27 8.33 -1.35
CA ALA A 383 28.62 8.66 -1.80
C ALA A 383 29.68 8.50 -0.70
N LEU A 384 29.37 8.93 0.54
CA LEU A 384 30.27 8.75 1.69
C LEU A 384 30.48 7.27 2.02
N LEU A 385 29.42 6.47 2.00
CA LEU A 385 29.48 5.04 2.26
C LEU A 385 30.26 4.30 1.15
N VAL A 386 30.04 4.66 -0.12
CA VAL A 386 30.81 4.13 -1.25
C VAL A 386 32.28 4.48 -1.11
N HIS A 387 32.62 5.72 -0.76
CA HIS A 387 34.01 6.11 -0.55
C HIS A 387 34.67 5.31 0.58
N LYS A 388 33.93 5.10 1.68
CA LYS A 388 34.45 4.41 2.88
C LYS A 388 34.57 2.90 2.69
N PHE A 389 33.63 2.27 2.01
CA PHE A 389 33.51 0.80 1.99
C PHE A 389 33.69 0.17 0.61
N GLY A 390 33.53 0.94 -0.46
CA GLY A 390 33.73 0.50 -1.85
C GLY A 390 33.03 -0.82 -2.15
N SER A 391 33.79 -1.77 -2.71
CA SER A 391 33.30 -3.08 -3.14
C SER A 391 32.72 -3.95 -2.02
N ARG A 392 32.93 -3.62 -0.73
CA ARG A 392 32.29 -4.35 0.38
C ARG A 392 30.77 -4.21 0.36
N LEU A 393 30.25 -3.12 -0.22
CA LEU A 393 28.81 -2.89 -0.40
C LEU A 393 28.22 -3.72 -1.54
N ALA A 394 29.03 -4.34 -2.40
CA ALA A 394 28.56 -5.12 -3.53
C ALA A 394 27.66 -6.27 -3.06
N SER A 395 26.42 -6.32 -3.56
CA SER A 395 25.40 -7.24 -3.11
C SER A 395 24.51 -7.70 -4.26
N ASP A 396 24.13 -8.97 -4.30
CA ASP A 396 23.33 -9.54 -5.40
C ASP A 396 21.88 -9.08 -5.37
N VAL A 397 21.30 -8.95 -4.18
CA VAL A 397 19.96 -8.42 -3.94
C VAL A 397 20.09 -7.14 -3.13
N ALA A 398 19.30 -6.12 -3.43
CA ALA A 398 19.24 -4.92 -2.60
C ALA A 398 17.84 -4.32 -2.54
N LYS A 399 17.50 -3.67 -1.42
CA LYS A 399 16.35 -2.76 -1.33
C LYS A 399 16.76 -1.40 -1.92
N THR A 400 15.88 -0.76 -2.67
CA THR A 400 16.04 0.66 -3.03
C THR A 400 16.12 1.52 -1.78
N ASN A 401 17.03 2.49 -1.77
CA ASN A 401 17.02 3.53 -0.75
C ASN A 401 15.85 4.49 -1.01
N HIS A 402 15.25 5.00 0.06
CA HIS A 402 14.25 6.09 0.03
C HIS A 402 13.14 5.83 -0.97
N HIS A 403 12.55 4.63 -0.89
CA HIS A 403 11.46 4.22 -1.77
C HIS A 403 11.80 4.38 -3.26
N GLY A 404 13.05 4.26 -3.68
CA GLY A 404 13.41 4.43 -5.10
C GLY A 404 13.33 5.88 -5.62
N CYS A 405 13.23 6.88 -4.74
CA CYS A 405 13.14 8.30 -5.10
C CYS A 405 14.43 8.79 -5.81
N TYR A 406 14.30 9.81 -6.67
CA TYR A 406 15.41 10.42 -7.42
C TYR A 406 16.47 11.11 -6.53
N THR A 407 16.16 11.34 -5.26
CA THR A 407 17.11 11.87 -4.25
C THR A 407 18.10 10.82 -3.75
N SER A 408 17.90 9.56 -4.15
CA SER A 408 18.67 8.39 -3.75
C SER A 408 18.95 7.49 -4.97
N ASN A 409 19.60 6.35 -4.74
CA ASN A 409 19.92 5.35 -5.75
C ASN A 409 20.77 5.96 -6.90
N SER A 410 21.80 6.73 -6.51
CA SER A 410 22.72 7.39 -7.43
C SER A 410 23.43 6.39 -8.35
N ASP A 411 23.93 6.84 -9.50
CA ASP A 411 24.74 5.96 -10.36
C ASP A 411 26.00 5.44 -9.66
N LEU A 412 26.63 6.28 -8.82
CA LEU A 412 27.76 5.86 -8.00
C LEU A 412 27.37 4.69 -7.08
N TRP A 413 26.21 4.79 -6.43
CA TRP A 413 25.68 3.75 -5.56
C TRP A 413 25.38 2.46 -6.32
N LEU A 414 24.54 2.53 -7.36
CA LEU A 414 24.14 1.37 -8.15
C LEU A 414 25.34 0.70 -8.83
N ASN A 415 26.32 1.47 -9.31
CA ASN A 415 27.55 0.92 -9.91
C ASN A 415 28.50 0.30 -8.86
N THR A 416 28.36 0.63 -7.58
CA THR A 416 29.17 0.04 -6.49
C THR A 416 28.49 -1.21 -5.93
N VAL A 417 27.20 -1.11 -5.60
CA VAL A 417 26.38 -2.21 -5.06
C VAL A 417 26.19 -3.31 -6.12
N ARG A 418 25.94 -2.93 -7.38
CA ARG A 418 25.76 -3.84 -8.53
C ARG A 418 24.76 -4.98 -8.26
N PRO A 419 23.53 -4.67 -7.82
CA PRO A 419 22.53 -5.69 -7.58
C PRO A 419 22.10 -6.34 -8.91
N LYS A 420 21.85 -7.64 -8.85
CA LYS A 420 21.14 -8.38 -9.90
C LYS A 420 19.64 -8.15 -9.76
N ILE A 421 19.14 -8.16 -8.52
CA ILE A 421 17.73 -7.98 -8.17
C ILE A 421 17.60 -6.77 -7.24
N LEU A 422 16.72 -5.83 -7.59
CA LEU A 422 16.42 -4.65 -6.78
C LEU A 422 14.94 -4.63 -6.38
N LEU A 423 14.68 -4.61 -5.07
CA LEU A 423 13.34 -4.57 -4.49
C LEU A 423 12.98 -3.14 -4.08
N SER A 424 11.77 -2.68 -4.39
CA SER A 424 11.29 -1.36 -4.02
C SER A 424 9.92 -1.40 -3.35
N ASN A 425 9.84 -0.89 -2.12
CA ASN A 425 8.60 -0.72 -1.36
C ASN A 425 7.85 0.59 -1.72
N CYS A 426 8.10 1.11 -2.93
CA CYS A 426 7.70 2.44 -3.38
C CYS A 426 6.29 2.48 -3.96
N ASP A 427 5.60 3.63 -3.76
CA ASP A 427 4.32 3.98 -4.40
C ASP A 427 4.43 5.28 -5.25
N ASP A 428 5.63 5.86 -5.36
CA ASP A 428 5.88 7.24 -5.78
C ASP A 428 5.80 7.48 -7.31
N ILE A 429 5.60 8.76 -7.64
CA ILE A 429 5.54 9.38 -8.96
C ILE A 429 6.98 9.39 -9.52
N LEU A 430 7.17 8.92 -10.76
CA LEU A 430 8.46 8.78 -11.50
C LEU A 430 9.11 7.38 -11.52
N TRP A 431 8.43 6.33 -11.06
CA TRP A 431 8.89 4.93 -11.22
C TRP A 431 9.31 4.59 -12.65
N THR A 432 8.60 5.10 -13.67
CA THR A 432 8.92 4.85 -15.09
C THR A 432 10.37 5.22 -15.43
N LEU A 433 10.83 6.42 -15.07
CA LEU A 433 12.21 6.85 -15.38
C LEU A 433 13.25 6.04 -14.59
N PHE A 434 12.92 5.66 -13.35
CA PHE A 434 13.83 4.86 -12.53
C PHE A 434 13.92 3.42 -13.07
N SER A 435 12.80 2.80 -13.45
CA SER A 435 12.78 1.47 -14.06
C SER A 435 13.56 1.41 -15.38
N GLU A 436 13.48 2.46 -16.21
CA GLU A 436 14.32 2.61 -17.41
C GLU A 436 15.82 2.66 -17.08
N LYS A 437 16.20 3.42 -16.04
CA LYS A 437 17.59 3.47 -15.53
C LYS A 437 18.08 2.10 -15.07
N LEU A 438 17.23 1.33 -14.38
CA LEU A 438 17.57 -0.03 -13.92
C LEU A 438 17.70 -1.00 -15.09
N ALA A 439 16.78 -0.94 -16.05
CA ALA A 439 16.83 -1.74 -17.27
C ALA A 439 18.11 -1.49 -18.08
N ALA A 440 18.51 -0.22 -18.23
CA ALA A 440 19.77 0.15 -18.91
C ALA A 440 21.03 -0.43 -18.23
N LYS A 441 20.94 -0.80 -16.95
CA LYS A 441 22.02 -1.44 -16.18
C LYS A 441 21.88 -2.96 -16.09
N ASN A 442 20.89 -3.56 -16.76
CA ASN A 442 20.52 -4.98 -16.64
C ASN A 442 20.22 -5.40 -15.19
N ILE A 443 19.57 -4.52 -14.43
CA ILE A 443 19.13 -4.80 -13.06
C ILE A 443 17.66 -5.21 -13.11
N GLU A 444 17.38 -6.44 -12.69
CA GLU A 444 16.02 -6.93 -12.49
C GLU A 444 15.40 -6.20 -11.30
N HIS A 445 14.14 -5.76 -11.42
CA HIS A 445 13.53 -4.94 -10.38
C HIS A 445 12.07 -5.28 -10.12
N TYR A 446 11.68 -5.12 -8.86
CA TYR A 446 10.35 -5.46 -8.36
C TYR A 446 9.80 -4.34 -7.50
N LYS A 447 8.69 -3.75 -7.93
CA LYS A 447 7.92 -2.78 -7.14
C LYS A 447 6.82 -3.49 -6.40
N VAL A 448 6.83 -3.42 -5.07
CA VAL A 448 5.89 -4.18 -4.24
C VAL A 448 4.44 -3.70 -4.43
N SER A 449 4.22 -2.39 -4.63
CA SER A 449 2.89 -1.82 -4.90
C SER A 449 2.23 -2.36 -6.16
N GLU A 450 3.02 -2.85 -7.13
CA GLU A 450 2.52 -3.47 -8.36
C GLU A 450 2.38 -4.99 -8.21
N ARG A 451 2.66 -5.57 -7.04
CA ARG A 451 2.79 -7.02 -6.88
C ARG A 451 2.10 -7.60 -5.65
N GLY A 452 1.56 -6.77 -4.76
CA GLY A 452 0.86 -7.20 -3.54
C GLY A 452 1.77 -7.82 -2.46
N LEU A 453 2.57 -8.83 -2.80
CA LEU A 453 3.57 -9.48 -1.98
C LEU A 453 4.73 -9.90 -2.86
N THR A 454 5.95 -9.59 -2.44
CA THR A 454 7.17 -10.04 -3.12
C THR A 454 8.01 -10.88 -2.17
N VAL A 455 8.35 -12.10 -2.60
CA VAL A 455 9.20 -13.04 -1.86
C VAL A 455 10.43 -13.37 -2.69
N ILE A 456 11.61 -13.05 -2.18
CA ILE A 456 12.89 -13.43 -2.77
C ILE A 456 13.51 -14.49 -1.87
N SER A 457 13.70 -15.72 -2.39
CA SER A 457 14.43 -16.77 -1.66
C SER A 457 15.83 -16.94 -2.26
N MET A 458 16.82 -17.14 -1.39
CA MET A 458 18.20 -17.37 -1.79
C MET A 458 18.86 -18.51 -1.01
N GLY A 459 19.51 -19.42 -1.73
CA GLY A 459 20.37 -20.45 -1.14
C GLY A 459 21.82 -19.98 -1.00
N ARG A 460 22.73 -20.89 -0.64
CA ARG A 460 24.16 -20.57 -0.41
C ARG A 460 24.96 -20.32 -1.67
N GLU A 461 24.48 -20.76 -2.83
CA GLU A 461 25.28 -20.83 -4.06
C GLU A 461 24.82 -19.80 -5.10
N ALA A 462 24.35 -18.64 -4.65
CA ALA A 462 23.83 -17.57 -5.52
C ALA A 462 22.63 -18.01 -6.37
N ASP A 463 21.75 -18.83 -5.80
CA ASP A 463 20.52 -19.33 -6.39
C ASP A 463 19.31 -18.53 -5.90
N TYR A 464 18.82 -17.61 -6.74
CA TYR A 464 17.72 -16.71 -6.40
C TYR A 464 16.42 -17.16 -7.08
N GLN A 465 15.32 -17.09 -6.34
CA GLN A 465 13.97 -17.26 -6.88
C GLN A 465 13.11 -16.10 -6.38
N VAL A 466 12.34 -15.50 -7.29
CA VAL A 466 11.39 -14.44 -6.96
C VAL A 466 9.99 -14.96 -7.20
N GLU A 467 9.14 -14.84 -6.18
CA GLU A 467 7.72 -15.18 -6.22
C GLU A 467 6.94 -13.90 -5.92
N THR A 468 6.09 -13.48 -6.86
CA THR A 468 5.26 -12.28 -6.75
C THR A 468 3.79 -12.61 -6.97
N GLU A 469 2.92 -11.72 -6.51
CA GLU A 469 1.48 -11.80 -6.73
C GLU A 469 0.93 -10.57 -7.45
N PHE A 470 -0.39 -10.48 -7.56
CA PHE A 470 -1.17 -9.30 -7.90
C PHE A 470 -2.52 -9.40 -7.19
#